data_AF-A0A211YLZ2-F1
#
_entry.id   AF-A0A211YLZ2-F1
#
_cell.length_a   1.000
_cell.length_b   1.000
_cell.length_c   1.000
_cell.angle_alpha   90.00
_cell.angle_beta   90.00
_cell.angle_gamma   90.00
#
_symmetry.space_group_name_H-M   'P 1'
#
loop_
_entity.id
_entity.type
_entity.pdbx_description
1 polymer ?
#
loop_
_entity_poly.entity_id
_entity_poly.type
_entity_poly.pdbx_seq_one_letter_code
_entity_poly.pdbx_strand_id
1 'polypeptide(L)'
;MTQMLLREVGSLLSKLVDSYVNGSDYIKNDLAEAIKRSLLETGIAKKVYVHELPADTRSQRIIRKFKIKIKDSIFRPVYKTLATYGYREFPLSPEGLLVTAIILRHLQEKGNTDTRLTMHALIPQDSEEDLEIIVEQVKTHITGK
;
A
#
# COMPACT_ATOMS: atom_id res chain seq x y z
N MET A 1 -20.83 -0.97 7.90
CA MET A 1 -20.95 -1.03 6.42
C MET A 1 -19.64 -0.72 5.69
N THR A 2 -18.96 0.41 5.96
CA THR A 2 -17.69 0.78 5.28
C THR A 2 -16.56 -0.26 5.46
N GLN A 3 -16.49 -0.92 6.62
CA GLN A 3 -15.51 -1.99 6.87
C GLN A 3 -15.81 -3.28 6.08
N MET A 4 -17.07 -3.52 5.69
CA MET A 4 -17.48 -4.67 4.89
C MET A 4 -17.11 -4.45 3.42
N LEU A 5 -17.37 -3.25 2.91
CA LEU A 5 -16.94 -2.78 1.59
C LEU A 5 -15.41 -2.86 1.43
N LEU A 6 -14.63 -2.38 2.41
CA LEU A 6 -13.17 -2.46 2.36
C LEU A 6 -12.66 -3.91 2.35
N ARG A 7 -13.38 -4.83 2.99
CA ARG A 7 -13.02 -6.26 3.01
C ARG A 7 -13.33 -6.94 1.67
N GLU A 8 -14.47 -6.61 1.05
CA GLU A 8 -14.85 -7.12 -0.28
C GLU A 8 -13.97 -6.54 -1.39
N VAL A 9 -13.71 -5.22 -1.34
CA VAL A 9 -12.75 -4.56 -2.23
C VAL A 9 -11.36 -5.14 -2.04
N GLY A 10 -10.94 -5.40 -0.80
CA GLY A 10 -9.68 -6.08 -0.50
C GLY A 10 -9.60 -7.48 -1.13
N SER A 11 -10.67 -8.28 -1.05
CA SER A 11 -10.74 -9.61 -1.68
C SER A 11 -10.68 -9.55 -3.21
N LEU A 12 -11.39 -8.60 -3.82
CA LEU A 12 -11.33 -8.33 -5.27
C LEU A 12 -9.94 -7.88 -5.72
N LEU A 13 -9.32 -6.97 -4.96
CA LEU A 13 -7.96 -6.51 -5.23
C LEU A 13 -6.95 -7.64 -5.06
N SER A 14 -7.09 -8.50 -4.06
CA SER A 14 -6.24 -9.69 -3.91
C SER A 14 -6.39 -10.63 -5.10
N LYS A 15 -7.61 -10.88 -5.59
CA LYS A 15 -7.82 -11.70 -6.80
C LYS A 15 -7.23 -11.07 -8.05
N LEU A 16 -7.31 -9.74 -8.17
CA LEU A 16 -6.65 -9.01 -9.26
C LEU A 16 -5.13 -9.15 -9.15
N VAL A 17 -4.56 -8.97 -7.95
CA VAL A 17 -3.13 -9.22 -7.69
C VAL A 17 -2.76 -10.64 -8.10
N ASP A 18 -3.53 -11.66 -7.70
CA ASP A 18 -3.26 -13.05 -8.06
C ASP A 18 -3.34 -13.30 -9.58
N SER A 19 -4.15 -12.52 -10.31
CA SER A 19 -4.26 -12.62 -11.78
C SER A 19 -3.13 -11.94 -12.56
N TYR A 20 -2.53 -10.89 -11.99
CA TYR A 20 -1.44 -10.14 -12.63
C TYR A 20 -0.07 -10.64 -12.17
N VAL A 21 0.06 -11.03 -10.90
CA VAL A 21 1.31 -11.54 -10.33
C VAL A 21 1.36 -13.05 -10.56
N ASN A 22 1.75 -13.46 -11.76
CA ASN A 22 2.11 -14.84 -12.07
C ASN A 22 3.37 -15.24 -11.26
N GLY A 23 3.19 -15.63 -10.01
CA GLY A 23 4.26 -16.14 -9.15
C GLY A 23 4.07 -15.82 -7.68
N SER A 24 3.47 -16.77 -6.95
CA SER A 24 3.38 -16.77 -5.48
C SER A 24 4.74 -16.61 -4.79
N ASP A 25 5.84 -16.96 -5.47
CA ASP A 25 7.18 -16.95 -4.91
C ASP A 25 7.70 -15.55 -4.62
N TYR A 26 7.40 -14.55 -5.45
CA TYR A 26 7.81 -13.16 -5.19
C TYR A 26 7.04 -12.55 -4.03
N ILE A 27 5.71 -12.77 -4.01
CA ILE A 27 4.86 -12.29 -2.92
C ILE A 27 5.33 -12.85 -1.58
N LYS A 28 5.94 -14.03 -1.53
CA LYS A 28 6.45 -14.60 -0.28
C LYS A 28 7.86 -14.11 0.07
N ASN A 29 8.76 -14.03 -0.91
CA ASN A 29 10.20 -13.89 -0.68
C ASN A 29 10.73 -12.46 -0.86
N ASP A 30 10.13 -11.66 -1.75
CA ASP A 30 10.56 -10.29 -2.05
C ASP A 30 9.36 -9.35 -2.23
N LEU A 31 8.94 -8.73 -1.13
CA LEU A 31 7.82 -7.80 -1.09
C LEU A 31 8.06 -6.56 -1.97
N ALA A 32 9.30 -6.05 -2.00
CA ALA A 32 9.62 -4.84 -2.75
C ALA A 32 9.49 -5.08 -4.25
N GLU A 33 9.98 -6.22 -4.73
CA GLU A 33 9.83 -6.63 -6.12
C GLU A 33 8.37 -6.94 -6.48
N ALA A 34 7.63 -7.60 -5.58
CA ALA A 34 6.21 -7.88 -5.79
C ALA A 34 5.38 -6.60 -5.97
N ILE A 35 5.62 -5.57 -5.15
CA ILE A 35 4.95 -4.26 -5.28
C ILE A 35 5.33 -3.59 -6.61
N LYS A 36 6.63 -3.56 -6.95
CA LYS A 36 7.11 -2.94 -8.20
C LYS A 36 6.47 -3.59 -9.42
N ARG A 37 6.56 -4.92 -9.55
CA ARG A 37 6.00 -5.65 -10.68
C ARG A 37 4.51 -5.46 -10.80
N SER A 38 3.77 -5.59 -9.70
CA SER A 38 2.31 -5.42 -9.71
C SER A 38 1.90 -4.05 -10.27
N LEU A 39 2.58 -2.97 -9.89
CA LEU A 39 2.25 -1.61 -10.35
C LEU A 39 2.74 -1.31 -11.77
N LEU A 40 3.87 -1.90 -12.19
CA LEU A 40 4.44 -1.71 -13.52
C LEU A 40 3.71 -2.55 -14.58
N GLU A 41 3.44 -3.83 -14.29
CA GLU A 41 2.80 -4.78 -15.21
C GLU A 41 1.32 -4.46 -15.43
N THR A 42 0.63 -3.95 -14.41
CA THR A 42 -0.75 -3.42 -14.56
C THR A 42 -0.81 -2.08 -15.29
N GLY A 43 0.33 -1.47 -15.59
CA GLY A 43 0.42 -0.15 -16.23
C GLY A 43 -0.04 1.01 -15.36
N ILE A 44 -0.25 0.79 -14.05
CA ILE A 44 -0.68 1.84 -13.12
C ILE A 44 0.40 2.90 -12.97
N ALA A 45 1.68 2.53 -13.00
CA ALA A 45 2.81 3.44 -12.84
C ALA A 45 3.96 3.11 -13.81
N LYS A 46 4.85 4.08 -14.06
CA LYS A 46 6.09 3.83 -14.85
C LYS A 46 7.32 3.65 -14.00
N LYS A 47 7.37 4.20 -12.77
CA LYS A 47 8.50 4.02 -11.85
C LYS A 47 7.98 3.87 -10.43
N VAL A 48 8.51 2.88 -9.71
CA VAL A 48 8.12 2.56 -8.35
C VAL A 48 9.38 2.34 -7.51
N TYR A 49 9.45 3.03 -6.37
CA TYR A 49 10.51 2.88 -5.38
C TYR A 49 9.89 2.41 -4.07
N VAL A 50 10.45 1.36 -3.47
CA VAL A 50 9.95 0.77 -2.22
C VAL A 50 11.08 0.81 -1.21
N HIS A 51 10.81 1.42 -0.05
CA HIS A 51 11.74 1.51 1.07
C HIS A 51 11.06 0.97 2.33
N GLU A 52 11.65 -0.04 2.97
CA GLU A 52 11.29 -0.41 4.34
C GLU A 52 11.96 0.62 5.26
N LEU A 53 11.14 1.31 6.04
CA LEU A 53 11.59 2.27 7.04
C LEU A 53 11.70 1.56 8.39
N PRO A 54 12.69 1.94 9.22
CA PRO A 54 12.77 1.43 10.58
C PRO A 54 11.48 1.77 11.32
N ALA A 55 10.98 0.81 12.10
CA ALA A 55 9.87 1.05 13.01
C ALA A 55 10.24 2.20 13.95
N ASP A 56 9.34 3.16 14.11
CA ASP A 56 9.58 4.32 14.96
C ASP A 56 9.67 3.84 16.42
N THR A 57 10.87 3.87 17.00
CA THR A 57 11.15 3.36 18.36
C THR A 57 10.37 4.11 19.43
N ARG A 58 9.78 5.27 19.10
CA ARG A 58 8.91 6.05 19.99
C ARG A 58 7.49 5.52 20.07
N SER A 59 7.02 4.75 19.08
CA SER A 59 5.69 4.19 19.05
C SER A 59 5.77 2.67 19.14
N GLN A 60 5.61 2.11 20.34
CA GLN A 60 5.61 0.66 20.61
C GLN A 60 4.51 -0.12 19.83
N ARG A 61 3.68 0.58 19.04
CA ARG A 61 2.57 0.03 18.26
C ARG A 61 2.93 -0.25 16.80
N ILE A 62 3.94 0.40 16.22
CA ILE A 62 4.30 0.21 14.80
C ILE A 62 5.38 -0.88 14.72
N ILE A 63 5.07 -1.97 14.00
CA ILE A 63 5.97 -3.12 13.84
C ILE A 63 6.88 -2.92 12.62
N ARG A 64 6.32 -2.41 11.53
CA ARG A 64 7.00 -2.14 10.26
C ARG A 64 6.37 -0.95 9.58
N LYS A 65 7.16 -0.23 8.80
CA LYS A 65 6.71 0.89 8.00
C LYS A 65 7.28 0.76 6.60
N PHE A 66 6.44 0.87 5.60
CA PHE A 66 6.83 0.85 4.19
C PHE A 66 6.53 2.22 3.59
N LYS A 67 7.49 2.74 2.82
CA LYS A 67 7.35 3.97 2.04
C LYS A 67 7.53 3.62 0.57
N ILE A 68 6.47 3.84 -0.21
CA ILE A 68 6.41 3.56 -1.63
C ILE A 68 6.27 4.89 -2.36
N LYS A 69 7.20 5.20 -3.26
CA LYS A 69 7.08 6.35 -4.17
C LYS A 69 6.67 5.87 -5.55
N ILE A 70 5.62 6.46 -6.09
CA ILE A 70 5.05 6.11 -7.40
C ILE A 70 5.16 7.32 -8.31
N LYS A 71 5.88 7.16 -9.42
CA LYS A 71 5.98 8.19 -10.47
C LYS A 71 5.19 7.80 -11.70
N ASP A 72 4.67 8.83 -12.36
CA ASP A 72 3.92 8.73 -13.61
C ASP A 72 2.74 7.75 -13.49
N SER A 73 1.97 7.90 -12.41
CA SER A 73 0.74 7.14 -12.23
C SER A 73 -0.31 7.54 -13.28
N ILE A 74 -1.10 6.58 -13.75
CA ILE A 74 -2.28 6.84 -14.58
C ILE A 74 -3.35 7.67 -13.84
N PHE A 75 -3.38 7.60 -12.50
CA PHE A 75 -4.30 8.36 -11.66
C PHE A 75 -3.76 9.74 -11.29
N ARG A 76 -2.62 10.15 -11.85
CA ARG A 76 -2.04 11.48 -11.65
C ARG A 76 -2.96 12.65 -11.89
N PRO A 77 -3.82 12.66 -12.93
CA PRO A 77 -4.80 13.72 -13.10
C PRO A 77 -5.73 13.86 -11.86
N VAL A 78 -6.11 12.74 -11.24
CA VAL A 78 -7.03 12.73 -10.10
C VAL A 78 -6.38 13.38 -8.87
N TYR A 79 -5.18 12.94 -8.49
CA TYR A 79 -4.53 13.54 -7.32
C TYR A 79 -4.03 14.96 -7.57
N LYS A 80 -3.74 15.35 -8.82
CA LYS A 80 -3.52 16.77 -9.18
C LYS A 80 -4.77 17.61 -8.95
N THR A 81 -5.94 17.13 -9.38
CA THR A 81 -7.22 17.81 -9.10
C THR A 81 -7.47 17.91 -7.59
N LEU A 82 -7.27 16.84 -6.83
CA LEU A 82 -7.40 16.87 -5.38
C LEU A 82 -6.44 17.89 -4.74
N ALA A 83 -5.20 17.99 -5.20
CA ALA A 83 -4.25 19.01 -4.74
C ALA A 83 -4.77 20.44 -4.98
N THR A 84 -5.38 20.71 -6.14
CA THR A 84 -5.96 22.05 -6.43
C THR A 84 -7.08 22.46 -5.49
N TYR A 85 -7.76 21.48 -4.87
CA TYR A 85 -8.78 21.73 -3.84
C TYR A 85 -8.20 21.77 -2.42
N GLY A 86 -6.88 21.71 -2.26
CA GLY A 86 -6.19 21.76 -0.97
C GLY A 86 -6.14 20.43 -0.23
N TYR A 87 -6.50 19.31 -0.87
CA TYR A 87 -6.34 17.99 -0.26
C TYR A 87 -4.87 17.59 -0.22
N ARG A 88 -4.45 17.05 0.94
CA ARG A 88 -3.09 16.56 1.18
C ARG A 88 -2.98 15.04 1.12
N GLU A 89 -4.12 14.36 1.16
CA GLU A 89 -4.18 12.90 1.15
C GLU A 89 -5.19 12.40 0.12
N PHE A 90 -4.93 11.21 -0.41
CA PHE A 90 -5.83 10.45 -1.27
C PHE A 90 -6.16 9.09 -0.61
N PRO A 91 -7.01 9.04 0.44
CA PRO A 91 -7.14 7.87 1.32
C PRO A 91 -7.56 6.57 0.62
N LEU A 92 -8.26 6.67 -0.52
CA LEU A 92 -8.69 5.53 -1.34
C LEU A 92 -8.00 5.52 -2.71
N SER A 93 -6.74 5.96 -2.76
CA SER A 93 -5.94 5.86 -3.99
C SER A 93 -5.90 4.40 -4.46
N PRO A 94 -6.22 4.12 -5.75
CA PRO A 94 -6.11 2.76 -6.29
C PRO A 94 -4.73 2.14 -6.06
N GLU A 95 -3.68 2.95 -6.15
CA GLU A 95 -2.31 2.53 -5.89
C GLU A 95 -2.09 2.15 -4.44
N GLY A 96 -2.57 2.97 -3.50
CA GLY A 96 -2.49 2.68 -2.06
C GLY A 96 -3.24 1.41 -1.68
N LEU A 97 -4.42 1.20 -2.26
CA LEU A 97 -5.21 -0.01 -2.06
C LEU A 97 -4.50 -1.26 -2.58
N LEU A 98 -3.94 -1.20 -3.79
CA LEU A 98 -3.19 -2.31 -4.38
C LEU A 98 -1.94 -2.66 -3.56
N VAL A 99 -1.13 -1.64 -3.21
CA VAL A 99 0.07 -1.82 -2.37
C VAL A 99 -0.31 -2.46 -1.04
N THR A 100 -1.38 -1.99 -0.40
CA THR A 100 -1.84 -2.53 0.88
C THR A 100 -2.29 -3.99 0.75
N ALA A 101 -2.99 -4.35 -0.33
CA ALA A 101 -3.41 -5.73 -0.60
C ALA A 101 -2.20 -6.67 -0.76
N ILE A 102 -1.16 -6.23 -1.49
CA ILE A 102 0.07 -7.01 -1.68
C ILE A 102 0.80 -7.21 -0.35
N ILE A 103 0.95 -6.16 0.46
CA ILE A 103 1.59 -6.25 1.79
C ILE A 103 0.79 -7.19 2.70
N LEU A 104 -0.53 -7.08 2.70
CA LEU A 104 -1.39 -7.96 3.49
C LEU A 104 -1.21 -9.43 3.08
N ARG A 105 -1.21 -9.71 1.78
CA ARG A 105 -0.98 -11.06 1.23
C ARG A 105 0.39 -11.61 1.61
N HIS A 106 1.45 -10.81 1.47
CA HIS A 106 2.81 -11.17 1.90
C HIS A 106 2.87 -11.56 3.38
N LEU A 107 2.20 -10.80 4.24
CA LEU A 107 2.15 -11.08 5.68
C LEU A 107 1.36 -12.36 5.99
N GLN A 108 0.25 -12.60 5.29
CA GLN A 108 -0.53 -13.83 5.42
C GLN A 108 0.27 -15.07 5.00
N GLU A 109 1.01 -15.01 3.89
CA GLU A 109 1.90 -16.08 3.43
C GLU A 109 3.06 -16.37 4.41
N LYS A 110 3.41 -15.38 5.25
CA LYS A 110 4.37 -15.53 6.36
C LYS A 110 3.73 -15.94 7.70
N GLY A 111 2.43 -16.24 7.72
CA GLY A 111 1.71 -16.68 8.92
C GLY A 111 1.26 -15.55 9.86
N ASN A 112 1.34 -14.27 9.44
CA ASN A 112 0.89 -13.12 10.24
C ASN A 112 -0.56 -12.72 9.90
N THR A 113 -1.53 -13.52 10.34
CA THR A 113 -2.95 -13.36 9.97
C THR A 113 -3.71 -12.25 10.71
N ASP A 114 -3.32 -11.92 11.95
CA ASP A 114 -4.01 -10.92 12.79
C ASP A 114 -3.45 -9.51 12.65
N THR A 115 -2.90 -9.19 11.48
CA THR A 115 -2.21 -7.92 11.25
C THR A 115 -3.15 -6.84 10.77
N ARG A 116 -3.13 -5.67 11.43
CA ARG A 116 -3.77 -4.45 10.93
C ARG A 116 -2.76 -3.59 10.17
N LEU A 117 -3.13 -3.20 8.96
CA LEU A 117 -2.40 -2.22 8.16
C LEU A 117 -3.13 -0.89 8.16
N THR A 118 -2.39 0.20 8.30
CA THR A 118 -2.86 1.56 8.04
C THR A 118 -2.13 2.09 6.82
N MET A 119 -2.85 2.70 5.87
CA MET A 119 -2.28 3.27 4.65
C MET A 119 -2.59 4.75 4.55
N HIS A 120 -1.58 5.53 4.19
CA HIS A 120 -1.69 6.95 3.88
C HIS A 120 -1.11 7.18 2.49
N ALA A 121 -1.91 7.70 1.56
CA ALA A 121 -1.40 8.15 0.28
C ALA A 121 -1.33 9.68 0.28
N LEU A 122 -0.11 10.19 0.34
CA LEU A 122 0.19 11.61 0.40
C LEU A 122 0.25 12.19 -1.00
N ILE A 123 -0.54 13.24 -1.21
CA ILE A 123 -0.59 13.97 -2.48
C ILE A 123 0.54 15.01 -2.46
N PRO A 124 1.45 15.02 -3.44
CA PRO A 124 2.50 16.02 -3.51
C PRO A 124 1.89 17.41 -3.71
N GLN A 125 2.42 18.40 -2.98
CA GLN A 125 1.93 19.78 -3.00
C GLN A 125 2.78 20.71 -3.88
N ASP A 126 3.98 20.27 -4.27
CA ASP A 126 4.96 21.03 -5.07
C ASP A 126 5.13 20.43 -6.48
N SER A 127 6.11 20.89 -7.25
CA SER A 127 6.49 20.34 -8.57
C SER A 127 6.93 18.88 -8.56
N GLU A 128 7.03 18.24 -7.38
CA GLU A 128 7.20 16.80 -7.30
C GLU A 128 5.90 16.13 -7.75
N GLU A 129 5.97 15.25 -8.73
CA GLU A 129 4.77 14.63 -9.33
C GLU A 129 4.54 13.21 -8.82
N ASP A 130 5.24 12.86 -7.75
CA ASP A 130 5.29 11.52 -7.17
C ASP A 130 4.23 11.36 -6.08
N LEU A 131 3.35 10.37 -6.24
CA LEU A 131 2.48 9.94 -5.14
C LEU A 131 3.32 9.17 -4.12
N GLU A 132 3.20 9.53 -2.84
CA GLU A 132 3.88 8.81 -1.77
C GLU A 132 2.88 8.01 -0.94
N ILE A 133 3.05 6.69 -0.87
CA ILE A 133 2.23 5.79 -0.06
C ILE A 133 3.04 5.33 1.13
N ILE A 134 2.49 5.51 2.31
CA ILE A 134 3.02 5.03 3.57
C ILE A 134 2.08 3.93 4.08
N VAL A 135 2.61 2.73 4.28
CA VAL A 135 1.87 1.62 4.90
C VAL A 135 2.53 1.24 6.21
N GLU A 136 1.75 1.28 7.28
CA GLU A 136 2.19 0.97 8.64
C GLU A 136 1.55 -0.33 9.12
N GLN A 137 2.38 -1.27 9.55
CA GLN A 137 1.94 -2.46 10.26
C GLN A 137 1.75 -2.12 11.74
N VAL A 138 0.52 -2.22 12.22
CA VAL A 138 0.17 -1.91 13.62
C VAL A 138 -0.03 -3.20 14.40
N LYS A 139 0.54 -3.25 15.61
CA LYS A 139 0.35 -4.33 16.56
C LYS A 139 -1.08 -4.28 17.08
N THR A 140 -1.87 -5.31 16.77
CA THR A 140 -3.19 -5.51 17.36
C THR A 140 -2.98 -5.81 18.85
N HIS A 141 -3.50 -4.97 19.74
CA HIS A 141 -3.18 -5.05 21.18
C HIS A 141 -3.56 -6.42 21.77
N ILE A 142 -2.63 -6.91 22.60
CA ILE A 142 -2.75 -7.99 23.57
C ILE A 142 -3.97 -7.71 24.45
N THR A 143 -5.04 -8.50 24.34
CA THR A 143 -6.10 -8.52 25.34
C THR A 143 -5.49 -8.99 26.65
N GLY A 144 -5.62 -8.13 27.68
CA GLY A 144 -5.12 -8.38 29.03
C GLY A 144 -5.69 -9.66 29.62
N LYS A 145 -4.88 -10.27 30.49
CA LYS A 145 -5.29 -11.27 31.46
C LYS A 145 -6.42 -10.75 32.34
#